data_AF-A0A376MQZ8-F1
#
_entry.id   AF-A0A376MQZ8-F1
#
_cell.length_a   1.000
_cell.length_b   1.000
_cell.length_c   1.000
_cell.angle_alpha   90.00
_cell.angle_beta   90.00
_cell.angle_gamma   90.00
#
_symmetry.space_group_name_H-M   'P 1'
#
loop_
_entity.id
_entity.type
_entity.pdbx_description
1 polymer ?
#
loop_
_entity_poly.entity_id
_entity_poly.type
_entity_poly.pdbx_seq_one_letter_code
_entity_poly.pdbx_strand_id
1 'polypeptide(L)' 'MMTLAQWFEEKGIEKGIEKGIQQGRQEVSQEFALRLLSKGMPREDVAEMANLPLAEIDKLIN' A
#
# COMPACT_ATOMS: atom_id res chain seq x y z
N MET A 1 22.68 16.76 23.77
CA MET A 1 22.81 15.28 23.85
C MET A 1 21.41 14.75 24.15
N MET A 2 20.87 13.89 23.29
CA MET A 2 19.52 13.33 23.47
C MET A 2 19.56 12.17 24.48
N THR A 3 18.50 11.99 25.27
CA THR A 3 18.39 10.82 26.15
C THR A 3 18.00 9.57 25.36
N LEU A 4 18.37 8.40 25.86
CA LEU A 4 18.02 7.13 25.22
C LEU A 4 16.49 6.95 25.11
N ALA A 5 15.73 7.45 26.09
CA ALA A 5 14.27 7.42 26.07
C ALA A 5 13.68 8.27 24.92
N GLN A 6 14.18 9.50 24.75
CA GLN A 6 13.78 10.38 23.64
C GLN A 6 14.13 9.77 22.29
N TRP A 7 15.29 9.11 22.17
CA TRP A 7 15.68 8.43 20.93
C TRP A 7 14.71 7.29 20.57
N PHE A 8 14.29 6.48 21.56
CA PHE A 8 13.31 5.42 21.32
C PHE A 8 11.93 5.96 20.95
N GLU A 9 11.50 7.06 21.57
CA GLU A 9 10.22 7.72 21.27
C GLU A 9 10.20 8.26 19.83
N GLU A 10 11.23 9.00 19.42
CA GLU A 10 11.37 9.50 18.05
C GLU A 10 11.41 8.35 17.04
N LYS A 11 12.18 7.29 17.31
CA LYS A 11 12.24 6.11 16.43
C LYS A 11 10.93 5.36 16.37
N GLY A 12 10.15 5.34 17.45
CA GLY A 12 8.82 4.74 17.48
C GLY A 12 7.85 5.49 16.58
N ILE A 13 7.83 6.82 16.66
CA ILE A 13 6.99 7.69 15.82
C ILE A 13 7.38 7.56 14.35
N GLU A 14 8.67 7.62 14.03
CA GLU A 14 9.20 7.49 12.67
C GLU A 14 8.74 6.17 12.02
N LYS A 15 8.90 5.04 12.73
CA LYS A 15 8.42 3.73 12.26
C LYS A 15 6.91 3.65 12.14
N GLY A 16 6.18 4.30 13.05
CA GLY A 16 4.72 4.36 12.99
C GLY A 16 4.22 5.07 11.74
N ILE A 17 4.81 6.22 11.44
CA ILE A 17 4.49 7.03 10.24
C ILE A 17 4.85 6.25 8.97
N GLU A 18 6.05 5.65 8.90
CA GLU A 18 6.48 4.87 7.74
C GLU A 18 5.50 3.71 7.45
N LYS A 19 5.12 2.96 8.50
CA LYS A 19 4.13 1.88 8.38
C LYS A 19 2.77 2.39 7.90
N GLY A 20 2.28 3.49 8.47
CA GLY A 20 1.01 4.09 8.08
C GLY A 20 0.99 4.53 6.61
N ILE A 21 2.08 5.14 6.14
CA ILE A 21 2.22 5.55 4.73
C ILE A 21 2.26 4.32 3.81
N GLN A 22 2.98 3.27 4.19
CA GLN A 22 3.05 2.04 3.39
C GLN A 22 1.68 1.35 3.31
N GLN A 23 0.97 1.22 4.44
CA GLN A 23 -0.37 0.64 4.48
C GLN A 23 -1.34 1.45 3.62
N GLY A 24 -1.38 2.78 3.79
CA GLY A 24 -2.27 3.63 2.99
C GLY A 24 -1.98 3.56 1.49
N ARG A 25 -0.71 3.48 1.08
CA ARG A 25 -0.36 3.27 -0.34
C ARG A 25 -0.87 1.94 -0.87
N GLN A 26 -0.72 0.87 -0.09
CA GLN A 26 -1.18 -0.46 -0.48
C GLN A 26 -2.71 -0.52 -0.59
N GLU A 27 -3.42 0.01 0.39
CA GLU A 27 -4.89 0.09 0.39
C GLU A 27 -5.41 0.88 -0.81
N VAL A 28 -4.83 2.05 -1.11
CA VAL A 28 -5.22 2.86 -2.26
C VAL A 28 -4.97 2.13 -3.58
N SER A 29 -3.82 1.47 -3.74
CA SER A 29 -3.53 0.68 -4.95
C SER A 29 -4.53 -0.48 -5.13
N GLN A 30 -4.89 -1.17 -4.04
CA GLN A 30 -5.87 -2.27 -4.08
C GLN A 30 -7.28 -1.76 -4.38
N GLU A 31 -7.74 -0.71 -3.71
CA GLU A 31 -9.04 -0.08 -4.01
C GLU A 31 -9.11 0.41 -5.46
N PHE A 32 -8.03 1.02 -5.94
CA PHE A 32 -7.94 1.49 -7.31
C PHE A 32 -8.04 0.34 -8.31
N ALA A 33 -7.32 -0.76 -8.06
CA ALA A 33 -7.43 -1.98 -8.86
C ALA A 33 -8.85 -2.54 -8.89
N LEU A 34 -9.51 -2.66 -7.73
CA LEU A 34 -10.89 -3.12 -7.63
C LEU A 34 -11.87 -2.25 -8.40
N ARG A 35 -11.71 -0.91 -8.32
CA ARG A 35 -12.54 0.03 -9.10
C ARG A 35 -12.34 -0.14 -10.60
N LEU A 36 -11.11 -0.38 -11.07
CA LEU A 36 -10.84 -0.60 -12.48
C LEU A 36 -11.42 -1.94 -12.97
N LEU A 37 -11.26 -3.00 -12.17
CA LEU A 37 -11.87 -4.31 -12.46
C LEU A 37 -13.40 -4.23 -12.50
N SER A 38 -14.02 -3.48 -11.58
CA SER A 38 -15.48 -3.28 -11.59
C SER A 38 -16.00 -2.57 -12.84
N LYS A 39 -15.13 -1.82 -13.54
CA LYS A 39 -15.45 -1.17 -14.82
C LYS A 39 -15.24 -2.10 -16.03
N GLY A 40 -14.84 -3.35 -15.81
CA GLY A 40 -14.59 -4.33 -16.86
C GLY A 40 -13.23 -4.19 -17.54
N MET A 41 -12.28 -3.48 -16.92
CA MET A 41 -10.91 -3.38 -17.43
C MET A 41 -10.18 -4.73 -17.29
N PRO A 42 -9.40 -5.16 -18.30
CA PRO A 42 -8.63 -6.40 -18.21
C PRO A 42 -7.54 -6.28 -17.15
N ARG A 43 -7.27 -7.37 -16.45
CA ARG A 43 -6.36 -7.44 -15.30
C ARG A 43 -4.92 -7.00 -15.64
N GLU A 44 -4.48 -7.20 -16.88
CA GLU A 44 -3.16 -6.79 -17.36
C GLU A 44 -3.04 -5.26 -17.35
N ASP A 45 -4.05 -4.55 -17.87
CA ASP A 45 -4.11 -3.09 -17.86
C ASP A 45 -4.30 -2.56 -16.42
N VAL A 46 -5.09 -3.26 -15.60
CA VAL A 46 -5.28 -2.90 -14.18
C VAL A 46 -3.96 -3.01 -13.39
N ALA A 47 -3.18 -4.07 -13.62
CA ALA A 47 -1.89 -4.27 -12.97
C ALA A 47 -0.92 -3.11 -13.30
N GLU A 48 -0.88 -2.69 -14.56
CA GLU A 48 -0.08 -1.55 -15.01
C GLU A 48 -0.56 -0.24 -14.36
N MET A 49 -1.86 0.04 -14.38
CA MET A 49 -2.42 1.30 -13.85
C MET A 49 -2.36 1.40 -12.32
N ALA A 50 -2.60 0.30 -11.60
CA ALA A 50 -2.57 0.26 -10.15
C ALA A 50 -1.16 0.08 -9.58
N ASN A 51 -0.16 -0.12 -10.46
CA ASN A 51 1.22 -0.44 -10.12
C ASN A 51 1.30 -1.63 -9.16
N LEU A 52 0.49 -2.65 -9.43
CA LEU A 52 0.43 -3.89 -8.68
C LEU A 52 0.84 -5.04 -9.59
N PRO A 53 1.59 -6.04 -9.08
CA PRO A 53 1.89 -7.22 -9.88
C PRO A 53 0.60 -7.99 -10.18
N LEU A 54 0.54 -8.63 -11.37
CA LEU A 54 -0.60 -9.45 -11.80
C LEU A 54 -1.04 -10.47 -10.74
N ALA A 55 -0.08 -11.06 -10.00
CA ALA A 55 -0.37 -12.01 -8.92
C ALA A 55 -1.15 -11.38 -7.76
N GLU A 56 -0.97 -10.09 -7.46
CA GLU A 56 -1.77 -9.37 -6.46
C GLU A 56 -3.17 -9.06 -7.01
N ILE A 57 -3.28 -8.73 -8.29
CA ILE A 57 -4.59 -8.56 -8.95
C ILE A 57 -5.39 -9.87 -8.93
N ASP A 58 -4.76 -11.00 -9.23
CA ASP A 58 -5.42 -12.32 -9.20
C ASP A 58 -5.89 -12.70 -7.79
N LYS A 59 -5.23 -12.22 -6.72
CA LYS A 59 -5.69 -12.42 -5.32
C LYS A 59 -6.89 -11.55 -4.95
N LEU A 60 -7.11 -10.42 -5.65
CA LEU A 60 -8.25 -9.54 -5.38
C LEU A 60 -9.56 -10.07 -5.99
N ILE A 61 -9.47 -11.00 -6.93
CA ILE A 61 -10.61 -11.55 -7.70
C ILE A 61 -10.96 -12.99 -7.28
N ASN A 62 -10.02 -13.72 -6.67
CA ASN A 62 -10.22 -15.07 -6.11
C ASN A 62 -10.68 -15.05 -4.65
#